data_AF-A0A674JRM9-F1
#
_entry.id   AF-A0A674JRM9-F1
#
_cell.length_a   1.000
_cell.length_b   1.000
_cell.length_c   1.000
_cell.angle_alpha   90.00
_cell.angle_beta   90.00
_cell.angle_gamma   90.00
#
_symmetry.space_group_name_H-M   'P 1'
#
loop_
_entity.id
_entity.type
_entity.pdbx_description
1 polymer ?
#
loop_
_entity_poly.entity_id
_entity_poly.type
_entity_poly.pdbx_seq_one_letter_code
_entity_poly.pdbx_strand_id
1 'polypeptide(L)'
;MPATLDPAGVKPPVHEQISELQNKIQLLEGDRKAFYESSQWTIKKNRESIQWLRQENKNLHKKLAAILAGDAQIIKEVFRDRAAEKASLKNKSGEGAIEFINHRLCEKINRLNDLKHQVEVRKRRLEELQLQYDSKVQEARGFQEVEEGDVEAAKTLRRLENQLEKARLKVEEAEHVTSLYRQLKAHMQEQSLTAQTQLDVLEAEILRLHHELHGLQAMNTEAQATRDAAKEQLQLQEDSVYRDRYMRELKLTELKKQAEERRAQNERAERRALRERLPLQTEELLSNAQRSKGTGLRAKQLLGTATEETFEKIKVATGVTNSREVVRRFLAQGDTFQQLEQLTTQNEEALVRLREEEETLQAELQGLIYSGEARVTGAQRLLEELRAHLRQEETQRDAAKGQLDKVTRVLLVAKAGVEHLASKVQHIRLESGRFAGAPPDKAASDYVLELLAETEEKLLRVLAELSDQDQRELLRKITEEEFHANLEGRLPSANVRVKLPVAQKQDMYYGEWGGGPSRLEEAKVRVGWGARWR
;
A
#
# COMPACT_ATOMS: atom_id res chain seq x y z
N MET A 1 -19.56 118.71 65.90
CA MET A 1 -20.52 119.58 65.18
C MET A 1 -21.15 120.53 66.19
N PRO A 2 -21.30 121.84 65.93
CA PRO A 2 -20.48 122.77 65.15
C PRO A 2 -19.88 123.89 66.04
N ALA A 3 -18.86 124.59 65.54
CA ALA A 3 -18.29 125.77 66.18
C ALA A 3 -19.05 127.03 65.71
N THR A 4 -19.51 127.84 66.67
CA THR A 4 -20.12 129.17 66.44
C THR A 4 -19.21 130.25 67.02
N LEU A 5 -18.99 131.29 66.22
CA LEU A 5 -18.18 132.48 66.48
C LEU A 5 -18.84 133.42 67.50
N ASP A 6 -18.04 134.01 68.38
CA ASP A 6 -18.40 135.13 69.27
C ASP A 6 -17.66 136.42 68.85
N PRO A 7 -18.27 137.62 68.98
CA PRO A 7 -17.55 138.88 69.12
C PRO A 7 -17.64 139.48 70.56
N ALA A 8 -16.54 140.09 70.99
CA ALA A 8 -16.25 140.76 72.28
C ALA A 8 -17.16 141.98 72.62
N GLY A 9 -17.28 142.56 73.83
CA GLY A 9 -16.65 142.38 75.16
C GLY A 9 -16.47 143.75 75.90
N VAL A 10 -16.91 143.89 77.18
CA VAL A 10 -16.57 144.98 78.16
C VAL A 10 -16.71 144.42 79.63
N LYS A 11 -15.86 144.78 80.62
CA LYS A 11 -15.85 144.23 82.03
C LYS A 11 -15.81 145.30 83.19
N PRO A 12 -16.37 145.06 84.42
CA PRO A 12 -16.40 145.95 85.64
C PRO A 12 -15.55 145.47 86.90
N PRO A 13 -15.53 146.15 88.11
CA PRO A 13 -14.37 146.28 89.07
C PRO A 13 -14.20 145.29 90.27
N VAL A 14 -13.18 145.51 91.14
CA VAL A 14 -12.30 144.53 91.85
C VAL A 14 -12.76 143.88 93.20
N HIS A 15 -13.64 144.48 94.02
CA HIS A 15 -13.89 143.95 95.39
C HIS A 15 -14.72 142.66 95.43
N GLU A 16 -15.68 142.50 94.51
CA GLU A 16 -16.46 141.26 94.33
C GLU A 16 -15.56 140.08 93.93
N GLN A 17 -14.43 140.36 93.28
CA GLN A 17 -13.48 139.31 92.85
C GLN A 17 -12.83 138.61 94.05
N ILE A 18 -12.68 139.25 95.22
CA ILE A 18 -11.98 138.66 96.37
C ILE A 18 -12.87 137.67 97.15
N SER A 19 -14.14 138.01 97.39
CA SER A 19 -15.09 137.10 98.06
C SER A 19 -15.47 135.92 97.18
N GLU A 20 -15.59 136.15 95.86
CA GLU A 20 -15.71 135.08 94.88
C GLU A 20 -14.51 134.13 94.93
N LEU A 21 -13.28 134.64 95.05
CA LEU A 21 -12.08 133.80 95.15
C LEU A 21 -12.05 132.97 96.44
N GLN A 22 -12.47 133.51 97.59
CA GLN A 22 -12.50 132.74 98.85
C GLN A 22 -13.54 131.62 98.84
N ASN A 23 -14.75 131.90 98.36
CA ASN A 23 -15.78 130.86 98.20
C ASN A 23 -15.33 129.80 97.20
N LYS A 24 -14.63 130.21 96.13
CA LYS A 24 -14.05 129.29 95.15
C LYS A 24 -12.98 128.39 95.76
N ILE A 25 -12.15 128.89 96.68
CA ILE A 25 -11.16 128.06 97.40
C ILE A 25 -11.84 127.02 98.29
N GLN A 26 -12.86 127.40 99.08
CA GLN A 26 -13.56 126.43 99.94
C GLN A 26 -14.30 125.35 99.13
N LEU A 27 -14.88 125.72 97.98
CA LEU A 27 -15.52 124.77 97.08
C LEU A 27 -14.48 123.80 96.49
N LEU A 28 -13.33 124.30 96.06
CA LEU A 28 -12.22 123.48 95.56
C LEU A 28 -11.64 122.56 96.65
N GLU A 29 -11.61 122.99 97.91
CA GLU A 29 -11.20 122.14 99.03
C GLU A 29 -12.23 121.07 99.37
N GLY A 30 -13.54 121.39 99.29
CA GLY A 30 -14.63 120.44 99.41
C GLY A 30 -14.62 119.39 98.30
N ASP A 31 -14.48 119.83 97.05
CA ASP A 31 -14.33 118.96 95.89
C ASP A 31 -13.10 118.07 96.04
N ARG A 32 -11.94 118.63 96.44
CA ARG A 32 -10.72 117.84 96.65
C ARG A 32 -10.89 116.77 97.72
N LYS A 33 -11.64 117.03 98.80
CA LYS A 33 -11.99 116.02 99.81
C LYS A 33 -12.95 114.97 99.25
N ALA A 34 -14.02 115.36 98.58
CA ALA A 34 -14.99 114.43 97.98
C ALA A 34 -14.35 113.54 96.88
N PHE A 35 -13.44 114.11 96.07
CA PHE A 35 -12.65 113.35 95.10
C PHE A 35 -11.70 112.36 95.76
N TYR A 36 -11.04 112.75 96.86
CA TYR A 36 -10.17 111.84 97.59
C TYR A 36 -10.96 110.70 98.25
N GLU A 37 -12.08 111.01 98.90
CA GLU A 37 -12.95 110.02 99.55
C GLU A 37 -13.60 109.07 98.54
N SER A 38 -14.10 109.58 97.41
CA SER A 38 -14.64 108.75 96.33
C SER A 38 -13.55 107.88 95.69
N SER A 39 -12.35 108.42 95.45
CA SER A 39 -11.21 107.63 94.94
C SER A 39 -10.80 106.53 95.91
N GLN A 40 -10.67 106.83 97.21
CA GLN A 40 -10.36 105.83 98.24
C GLN A 40 -11.46 104.76 98.34
N TRP A 41 -12.73 105.16 98.23
CA TRP A 41 -13.85 104.23 98.21
C TRP A 41 -13.82 103.33 96.96
N THR A 42 -13.55 103.88 95.77
CA THR A 42 -13.39 103.11 94.54
C THR A 42 -12.20 102.17 94.61
N ILE A 43 -11.06 102.61 95.16
CA ILE A 43 -9.87 101.75 95.37
C ILE A 43 -10.22 100.59 96.32
N LYS A 44 -10.95 100.86 97.40
CA LYS A 44 -11.38 99.84 98.34
C LYS A 44 -12.32 98.83 97.67
N LYS A 45 -13.34 99.30 96.93
CA LYS A 45 -14.26 98.45 96.17
C LYS A 45 -13.52 97.60 95.13
N ASN A 46 -12.58 98.20 94.40
CA ASN A 46 -11.75 97.47 93.42
C ASN A 46 -10.87 96.41 94.09
N ARG A 47 -10.28 96.69 95.27
CA ARG A 47 -9.54 95.70 96.05
C ARG A 47 -10.42 94.52 96.46
N GLU A 48 -11.64 94.79 96.92
CA GLU A 48 -12.62 93.76 97.28
C GLU A 48 -13.03 92.93 96.05
N SER A 49 -13.30 93.55 94.90
CA SER A 49 -13.60 92.82 93.65
C SER A 49 -12.44 91.96 93.16
N ILE A 50 -11.20 92.44 93.23
CA ILE A 50 -10.01 91.64 92.85
C ILE A 50 -9.86 90.44 93.78
N GLN A 51 -10.07 90.63 95.10
CA GLN A 51 -10.02 89.52 96.05
C GLN A 51 -11.11 88.48 95.76
N TRP A 52 -12.34 88.93 95.46
CA TRP A 52 -13.43 88.04 95.07
C TRP A 52 -13.10 87.26 93.79
N LEU A 53 -12.63 87.91 92.73
CA LEU A 53 -12.24 87.25 91.48
C LEU A 53 -11.09 86.25 91.66
N ARG A 54 -10.12 86.54 92.54
CA ARG A 54 -9.03 85.60 92.87
C ARG A 54 -9.54 84.38 93.64
N GLN A 55 -10.47 84.59 94.56
CA GLN A 55 -11.13 83.48 95.27
C GLN A 55 -11.95 82.64 94.29
N GLU A 56 -12.68 83.25 93.37
CA GLU A 56 -13.47 82.52 92.39
C GLU A 56 -12.59 81.77 91.39
N ASN A 57 -11.49 82.36 90.90
CA ASN A 57 -10.51 81.62 90.10
C ASN A 57 -9.92 80.43 90.87
N LYS A 58 -9.59 80.61 92.15
CA LYS A 58 -9.12 79.50 92.99
C LYS A 58 -10.19 78.41 93.14
N ASN A 59 -11.46 78.78 93.24
CA ASN A 59 -12.58 77.84 93.30
C ASN A 59 -12.78 77.11 91.97
N LEU A 60 -12.70 77.81 90.83
CA LEU A 60 -12.80 77.23 89.49
C LEU A 60 -11.65 76.26 89.22
N HIS A 61 -10.41 76.59 89.58
CA HIS A 61 -9.28 75.67 89.48
C HIS A 61 -9.46 74.42 90.35
N LYS A 62 -10.01 74.57 91.58
CA LYS A 62 -10.34 73.42 92.43
C LYS A 62 -11.44 72.55 91.80
N LYS A 63 -12.50 73.16 91.24
CA LYS A 63 -13.59 72.44 90.55
C LYS A 63 -13.05 71.68 89.34
N LEU A 64 -12.21 72.31 88.52
CA LEU A 64 -11.57 71.67 87.36
C LEU A 64 -10.65 70.52 87.77
N ALA A 65 -9.84 70.71 88.83
CA ALA A 65 -8.99 69.65 89.37
C ALA A 65 -9.81 68.46 89.90
N ALA A 66 -10.96 68.72 90.54
CA ALA A 66 -11.87 67.67 91.01
C ALA A 66 -12.50 66.88 89.86
N ILE A 67 -12.93 67.55 88.79
CA ILE A 67 -13.47 66.90 87.59
C ILE A 67 -12.40 66.04 86.90
N LEU A 68 -11.21 66.57 86.67
CA LEU A 68 -10.11 65.81 86.06
C LEU A 68 -9.64 64.64 86.94
N ALA A 69 -9.68 64.78 88.27
CA ALA A 69 -9.39 63.69 89.20
C ALA A 69 -10.47 62.60 89.14
N GLY A 70 -11.74 62.98 89.03
CA GLY A 70 -12.86 62.07 88.82
C GLY A 70 -12.73 61.30 87.51
N ASP A 71 -12.48 61.99 86.40
CA ASP A 71 -12.23 61.37 85.08
C ASP A 71 -11.05 60.40 85.15
N ALA A 72 -9.95 60.79 85.79
CA ALA A 72 -8.78 59.93 85.95
C ALA A 72 -9.05 58.69 86.82
N GLN A 73 -9.97 58.77 87.78
CA GLN A 73 -10.41 57.60 88.55
C GLN A 73 -11.26 56.66 87.70
N ILE A 74 -12.25 57.18 86.99
CA ILE A 74 -13.13 56.40 86.11
C ILE A 74 -12.30 55.68 85.04
N ILE A 75 -11.36 56.37 84.38
CA ILE A 75 -10.44 55.76 83.40
C ILE A 75 -9.59 54.65 84.06
N LYS A 76 -9.12 54.84 85.30
CA LYS A 76 -8.36 53.78 86.00
C LYS A 76 -9.21 52.56 86.32
N GLU A 77 -10.50 52.73 86.58
CA GLU A 77 -11.44 51.65 86.89
C GLU A 77 -11.88 50.86 85.67
N VAL A 78 -12.21 51.54 84.57
CA VAL A 78 -12.64 50.90 83.32
C VAL A 78 -11.50 50.11 82.67
N PHE A 79 -10.25 50.59 82.76
CA PHE A 79 -9.09 49.95 82.16
C PHE A 79 -8.21 49.17 83.17
N ARG A 80 -8.79 48.62 84.24
CA ARG A 80 -8.05 47.84 85.26
C ARG A 80 -7.20 46.72 84.64
N ASP A 81 -7.76 45.99 83.69
CA ASP A 81 -7.12 44.81 83.07
C ASP A 81 -6.37 45.13 81.76
N ARG A 82 -6.40 46.39 81.30
CA ARG A 82 -5.85 46.82 80.01
C ARG A 82 -4.74 47.85 80.18
N ALA A 83 -3.60 47.39 80.68
CA ALA A 83 -2.45 48.24 81.02
C ALA A 83 -1.96 49.14 79.87
N ALA A 84 -1.94 48.64 78.63
CA ALA A 84 -1.48 49.39 77.46
C ALA A 84 -2.47 50.51 77.03
N GLU A 85 -3.77 50.26 77.14
CA GLU A 85 -4.81 51.25 76.84
C GLU A 85 -4.86 52.32 77.93
N LYS A 86 -4.71 51.90 79.20
CA LYS A 86 -4.62 52.77 80.37
C LYS A 86 -3.45 53.76 80.30
N ALA A 87 -2.27 53.31 79.85
CA ALA A 87 -1.10 54.18 79.71
C ALA A 87 -1.30 55.29 78.66
N SER A 88 -2.01 54.97 77.58
CA SER A 88 -2.29 55.90 76.45
C SER A 88 -3.37 56.94 76.77
N LEU A 89 -4.08 56.77 77.89
CA LEU A 89 -5.18 57.61 78.36
C LEU A 89 -4.81 58.47 79.57
N LYS A 90 -3.54 58.43 80.01
CA LYS A 90 -3.06 59.23 81.14
C LYS A 90 -3.10 60.72 80.76
N ASN A 91 -3.83 61.53 81.54
CA ASN A 91 -4.03 62.98 81.37
C ASN A 91 -5.04 63.40 80.29
N LYS A 92 -5.86 62.50 79.76
CA LYS A 92 -7.00 62.86 78.88
C LYS A 92 -8.28 63.01 79.70
N SER A 93 -9.19 63.87 79.23
CA SER A 93 -10.57 63.93 79.75
C SER A 93 -11.33 62.64 79.41
N GLY A 94 -12.45 62.40 80.09
CA GLY A 94 -13.33 61.27 79.80
C GLY A 94 -13.76 61.20 78.32
N GLU A 95 -14.07 62.35 77.71
CA GLU A 95 -14.47 62.45 76.29
C GLU A 95 -13.32 62.05 75.34
N GLY A 96 -12.10 62.54 75.57
CA GLY A 96 -10.93 62.16 74.77
C GLY A 96 -10.54 60.69 74.92
N ALA A 97 -10.93 60.04 76.02
CA ALA A 97 -10.77 58.60 76.18
C ALA A 97 -11.76 57.80 75.32
N ILE A 98 -13.02 58.26 75.21
CA ILE A 98 -14.04 57.65 74.38
C ILE A 98 -13.64 57.73 72.89
N GLU A 99 -13.20 58.89 72.42
CA GLU A 99 -12.74 59.08 71.04
C GLU A 99 -11.57 58.17 70.69
N PHE A 100 -10.58 58.05 71.58
CA PHE A 100 -9.43 57.17 71.37
C PHE A 100 -9.83 55.69 71.25
N ILE A 101 -10.75 55.23 72.10
CA ILE A 101 -11.26 53.85 72.04
C ILE A 101 -12.12 53.64 70.80
N ASN A 102 -12.93 54.61 70.40
CA ASN A 102 -13.72 54.56 69.17
C ASN A 102 -12.81 54.44 67.93
N HIS A 103 -11.75 55.24 67.84
CA HIS A 103 -10.77 55.12 66.75
C HIS A 103 -10.14 53.73 66.71
N ARG A 104 -9.72 53.20 67.87
CA ARG A 104 -9.14 51.86 67.95
C ARG A 104 -10.14 50.75 67.63
N LEU A 105 -11.42 50.92 67.99
CA LEU A 105 -12.50 50.02 67.61
C LEU A 105 -12.70 50.04 66.09
N CYS A 106 -12.74 51.23 65.47
CA CYS A 106 -12.80 51.37 64.02
C CYS A 106 -11.63 50.69 63.32
N GLU A 107 -10.40 50.85 63.82
CA GLU A 107 -9.23 50.13 63.28
C GLU A 107 -9.40 48.60 63.37
N LYS A 108 -9.92 48.09 64.49
CA LYS A 108 -10.15 46.65 64.67
C LYS A 108 -11.27 46.13 63.77
N ILE A 109 -12.33 46.91 63.56
CA ILE A 109 -13.41 46.60 62.62
C ILE A 109 -12.87 46.57 61.20
N ASN A 110 -12.07 47.56 60.79
CA ASN A 110 -11.46 47.58 59.47
C ASN A 110 -10.58 46.36 59.24
N ARG A 111 -9.69 46.01 60.19
CA ARG A 111 -8.87 44.80 60.12
C ARG A 111 -9.70 43.52 60.03
N LEU A 112 -10.82 43.46 60.74
CA LEU A 112 -11.74 42.32 60.69
C LEU A 112 -12.44 42.21 59.32
N ASN A 113 -12.86 43.34 58.75
CA ASN A 113 -13.46 43.40 57.42
C ASN A 113 -12.44 42.99 56.33
N ASP A 114 -11.19 43.45 56.43
CA ASP A 114 -10.11 43.04 55.53
C ASP A 114 -9.88 41.53 55.59
N LEU A 115 -9.84 40.96 56.80
CA LEU A 115 -9.70 39.51 56.99
C LEU A 115 -10.89 38.73 56.45
N LYS A 116 -12.13 39.21 56.64
CA LYS A 116 -13.33 38.60 56.06
C LYS A 116 -13.25 38.60 54.54
N HIS A 117 -12.90 39.73 53.94
CA HIS A 117 -12.73 39.85 52.49
C HIS A 117 -11.67 38.86 51.98
N GLN A 118 -10.51 38.76 52.65
CA GLN A 118 -9.49 37.79 52.28
C GLN A 118 -9.99 36.34 52.36
N VAL A 119 -10.78 35.99 53.38
CA VAL A 119 -11.38 34.66 53.50
C VAL A 119 -12.36 34.39 52.37
N GLU A 120 -13.22 35.36 52.03
CA GLU A 120 -14.16 35.23 50.91
C GLU A 120 -13.45 35.08 49.56
N VAL A 121 -12.39 35.85 49.31
CA VAL A 121 -11.58 35.72 48.09
C VAL A 121 -10.94 34.34 48.01
N ARG A 122 -10.37 33.83 49.12
CA ARG A 122 -9.80 32.48 49.16
C ARG A 122 -10.87 31.40 48.94
N LYS A 123 -12.08 31.56 49.49
CA LYS A 123 -13.19 30.62 49.26
C LYS A 123 -13.60 30.58 47.79
N ARG A 124 -13.81 31.74 47.16
CA ARG A 124 -14.12 31.81 45.72
C ARG A 124 -13.04 31.14 44.88
N ARG A 125 -11.77 31.36 45.23
CA ARG A 125 -10.65 30.72 44.54
C ARG A 125 -10.65 29.20 44.70
N LEU A 126 -11.02 28.68 45.87
CA LEU A 126 -11.15 27.24 46.10
C LEU A 126 -12.31 26.65 45.29
N GLU A 127 -13.46 27.34 45.23
CA GLU A 127 -14.60 26.93 44.41
C GLU A 127 -14.25 26.89 42.92
N GLU A 128 -13.53 27.91 42.42
CA GLU A 128 -12.99 27.93 41.04
C GLU A 128 -12.08 26.73 40.77
N LEU A 129 -11.15 26.43 41.69
CA LEU A 129 -10.22 25.31 41.57
C LEU A 129 -10.95 23.95 41.61
N GLN A 130 -11.98 23.82 42.45
CA GLN A 130 -12.81 22.61 42.51
C GLN A 130 -13.57 22.41 41.20
N LEU A 131 -14.19 23.47 40.66
CA LEU A 131 -14.89 23.39 39.38
C LEU A 131 -13.95 23.03 38.22
N GLN A 132 -12.73 23.58 38.21
CA GLN A 132 -11.70 23.20 37.25
C GLN A 132 -11.30 21.73 37.38
N TYR A 133 -11.12 21.24 38.60
CA TYR A 133 -10.80 19.83 38.86
C TYR A 133 -11.92 18.92 38.37
N ASP A 134 -13.17 19.21 38.73
CA ASP A 134 -14.34 18.41 38.33
C ASP A 134 -14.50 18.38 36.80
N SER A 135 -14.31 19.51 36.14
CA SER A 135 -14.27 19.61 34.67
C SER A 135 -13.17 18.73 34.07
N LYS A 136 -11.95 18.75 34.64
CA LYS A 136 -10.83 17.92 34.16
C LYS A 136 -11.07 16.43 34.37
N VAL A 137 -11.73 16.03 35.47
CA VAL A 137 -12.11 14.63 35.73
C VAL A 137 -13.18 14.17 34.74
N GLN A 138 -14.16 15.02 34.42
CA GLN A 138 -15.17 14.72 33.39
C GLN A 138 -14.55 14.58 32.00
N GLU A 139 -13.64 15.49 31.63
CA GLU A 139 -12.86 15.39 30.38
C GLU A 139 -12.09 14.06 30.32
N ALA A 140 -11.36 13.70 31.38
CA ALA A 140 -10.60 12.45 31.44
C ALA A 140 -11.47 11.20 31.30
N ARG A 141 -12.68 11.19 31.88
CA ARG A 141 -13.65 10.11 31.69
C ARG A 141 -14.17 10.04 30.26
N GLY A 142 -14.47 11.19 29.65
CA GLY A 142 -14.87 11.25 28.24
C GLY A 142 -13.79 10.71 27.30
N PHE A 143 -12.50 11.01 27.57
CA PHE A 143 -11.40 10.44 26.80
C PHE A 143 -11.32 8.90 26.93
N GLN A 144 -11.57 8.34 28.11
CA GLN A 144 -11.58 6.89 28.31
C GLN A 144 -12.74 6.20 27.56
N GLU A 145 -13.94 6.79 27.58
CA GLU A 145 -15.08 6.26 26.83
C GLU A 145 -14.85 6.28 25.30
N VAL A 146 -14.18 7.33 24.80
CA VAL A 146 -13.78 7.41 23.38
C VAL A 146 -12.71 6.37 23.05
N GLU A 147 -11.69 6.19 23.90
CA GLU A 147 -10.67 5.16 23.70
C GLU A 147 -11.26 3.74 23.71
N GLU A 148 -12.22 3.45 24.60
CA GLU A 148 -12.93 2.17 24.61
C GLU A 148 -13.75 1.95 23.33
N GLY A 149 -14.45 2.99 22.87
CA GLY A 149 -15.18 2.98 21.59
C GLY A 149 -14.26 2.74 20.39
N ASP A 150 -13.09 3.38 20.35
CA ASP A 150 -12.09 3.20 19.30
C ASP A 150 -11.50 1.78 19.31
N VAL A 151 -11.31 1.18 20.50
CA VAL A 151 -10.86 -0.22 20.63
C VAL A 151 -11.93 -1.19 20.13
N GLU A 152 -13.21 -0.94 20.39
CA GLU A 152 -14.31 -1.74 19.86
C GLU A 152 -14.44 -1.60 18.34
N ALA A 153 -14.33 -0.38 17.81
CA ALA A 153 -14.28 -0.11 16.38
C ALA A 153 -13.08 -0.80 15.70
N ALA A 154 -11.91 -0.80 16.34
CA ALA A 154 -10.75 -1.52 15.84
C ALA A 154 -10.95 -3.04 15.83
N LYS A 155 -11.64 -3.60 16.84
CA LYS A 155 -12.00 -5.04 16.88
C LYS A 155 -13.01 -5.39 15.78
N THR A 156 -14.00 -4.54 15.52
CA THR A 156 -14.97 -4.78 14.44
C THR A 156 -14.30 -4.66 13.07
N LEU A 157 -13.43 -3.68 12.85
CA LEU A 157 -12.61 -3.57 11.63
C LEU A 157 -11.80 -4.84 11.38
N ARG A 158 -11.03 -5.31 12.37
CA ARG A 158 -10.27 -6.57 12.25
C ARG A 158 -11.16 -7.76 11.95
N ARG A 159 -12.36 -7.84 12.53
CA ARG A 159 -13.32 -8.92 12.21
C ARG A 159 -13.81 -8.85 10.77
N LEU A 160 -14.14 -7.66 10.28
CA LEU A 160 -14.59 -7.43 8.91
C LEU A 160 -13.48 -7.71 7.89
N GLU A 161 -12.25 -7.30 8.18
CA GLU A 161 -11.07 -7.61 7.37
C GLU A 161 -10.87 -9.13 7.25
N ASN A 162 -10.89 -9.84 8.37
CA ASN A 162 -10.80 -11.30 8.38
C ASN A 162 -11.95 -11.99 7.63
N GLN A 163 -13.18 -11.45 7.72
CA GLN A 163 -14.32 -11.98 6.98
C GLN A 163 -14.17 -11.76 5.47
N LEU A 164 -13.64 -10.60 5.08
CA LEU A 164 -13.39 -10.24 3.69
C LEU A 164 -12.26 -11.08 3.08
N GLU A 165 -11.17 -11.31 3.81
CA GLU A 165 -10.10 -12.21 3.38
C GLU A 165 -10.62 -13.65 3.21
N LYS A 166 -11.42 -14.15 4.16
CA LYS A 166 -12.08 -15.46 4.03
C LYS A 166 -13.00 -15.54 2.82
N ALA A 167 -13.72 -14.46 2.50
CA ALA A 167 -14.57 -14.41 1.31
C ALA A 167 -13.73 -14.41 0.03
N ARG A 168 -12.61 -13.68 -0.01
CA ARG A 168 -11.68 -13.68 -1.15
C ARG A 168 -11.08 -15.07 -1.41
N LEU A 169 -10.58 -15.74 -0.37
CA LEU A 169 -10.06 -17.09 -0.48
C LEU A 169 -11.11 -18.07 -1.03
N LYS A 170 -12.37 -17.97 -0.57
CA LYS A 170 -13.47 -18.79 -1.10
C LYS A 170 -13.76 -18.50 -2.58
N VAL A 171 -13.64 -17.24 -3.02
CA VAL A 171 -13.82 -16.88 -4.44
C VAL A 171 -12.69 -17.45 -5.28
N GLU A 172 -11.43 -17.31 -4.84
CA GLU A 172 -10.27 -17.88 -5.53
C GLU A 172 -10.35 -19.42 -5.62
N GLU A 173 -10.74 -20.08 -4.53
CA GLU A 173 -11.00 -21.53 -4.51
C GLU A 173 -12.13 -21.91 -5.47
N ALA A 174 -13.24 -21.16 -5.49
CA ALA A 174 -14.36 -21.39 -6.39
C ALA A 174 -13.96 -21.18 -7.86
N GLU A 175 -13.15 -20.16 -8.17
CA GLU A 175 -12.60 -19.91 -9.49
C GLU A 175 -11.68 -21.06 -9.94
N HIS A 176 -10.81 -21.53 -9.04
CA HIS A 176 -9.93 -22.67 -9.30
C HIS A 176 -10.73 -23.95 -9.59
N VAL A 177 -11.71 -24.27 -8.75
CA VAL A 177 -12.61 -25.42 -8.93
C VAL A 177 -13.40 -25.29 -10.24
N THR A 178 -13.90 -24.10 -10.56
CA THR A 178 -14.64 -23.88 -11.81
C THR A 178 -13.73 -24.01 -13.03
N SER A 179 -12.49 -23.53 -12.95
CA SER A 179 -11.48 -23.71 -14.00
C SER A 179 -11.21 -25.19 -14.26
N LEU A 180 -11.01 -25.98 -13.20
CA LEU A 180 -10.84 -27.44 -13.28
C LEU A 180 -12.05 -28.11 -13.94
N TYR A 181 -13.28 -27.76 -13.53
CA TYR A 181 -14.48 -28.32 -14.16
C TYR A 181 -14.62 -27.93 -15.63
N ARG A 182 -14.21 -26.71 -16.02
CA ARG A 182 -14.19 -26.29 -17.44
C ARG A 182 -13.16 -27.09 -18.24
N GLN A 183 -11.97 -27.32 -17.70
CA GLN A 183 -10.94 -28.15 -18.35
C GLN A 183 -11.42 -29.59 -18.50
N LEU A 184 -11.98 -30.18 -17.44
CA LEU A 184 -12.54 -31.53 -17.50
C LEU A 184 -13.65 -31.64 -18.53
N LYS A 185 -14.55 -30.63 -18.60
CA LYS A 185 -15.60 -30.58 -19.62
C LYS A 185 -14.99 -30.52 -21.02
N ALA A 186 -13.99 -29.68 -21.26
CA ALA A 186 -13.34 -29.56 -22.55
C ALA A 186 -12.71 -30.89 -23.00
N HIS A 187 -11.99 -31.56 -22.08
CA HIS A 187 -11.41 -32.88 -22.35
C HIS A 187 -12.49 -33.94 -22.65
N MET A 188 -13.58 -33.97 -21.88
CA MET A 188 -14.69 -34.90 -22.14
C MET A 188 -15.39 -34.61 -23.48
N GLN A 189 -15.49 -33.34 -23.87
CA GLN A 189 -16.02 -32.96 -25.19
C GLN A 189 -15.10 -33.42 -26.31
N GLU A 190 -13.80 -33.19 -26.18
CA GLU A 190 -12.79 -33.68 -27.13
C GLU A 190 -12.83 -35.20 -27.25
N GLN A 191 -12.85 -35.92 -26.12
CA GLN A 191 -12.99 -37.39 -26.10
C GLN A 191 -14.27 -37.84 -26.80
N SER A 192 -15.40 -37.16 -26.58
CA SER A 192 -16.66 -37.51 -27.26
C SER A 192 -16.58 -37.35 -28.77
N LEU A 193 -15.84 -36.34 -29.25
CA LEU A 193 -15.64 -36.10 -30.68
C LEU A 193 -14.71 -37.14 -31.30
N THR A 194 -13.62 -37.51 -30.60
CA THR A 194 -12.63 -38.47 -31.10
C THR A 194 -13.06 -39.92 -30.95
N ALA A 195 -13.95 -40.23 -30.00
CA ALA A 195 -14.36 -41.61 -29.70
C ALA A 195 -14.97 -42.30 -30.93
N GLN A 196 -15.83 -41.61 -31.68
CA GLN A 196 -16.43 -42.19 -32.89
C GLN A 196 -15.36 -42.51 -33.94
N THR A 197 -14.43 -41.59 -34.19
CA THR A 197 -13.34 -41.83 -35.16
C THR A 197 -12.46 -43.00 -34.73
N GLN A 198 -12.19 -43.16 -33.43
CA GLN A 198 -11.44 -44.32 -32.92
C GLN A 198 -12.21 -45.62 -33.12
N LEU A 199 -13.53 -45.62 -32.90
CA LEU A 199 -14.38 -46.77 -33.18
C LEU A 199 -14.39 -47.11 -34.67
N ASP A 200 -14.53 -46.11 -35.54
CA ASP A 200 -14.55 -46.31 -37.00
C ASP A 200 -13.23 -46.94 -37.50
N VAL A 201 -12.08 -46.51 -36.93
CA VAL A 201 -10.76 -47.09 -37.24
C VAL A 201 -10.68 -48.55 -36.79
N LEU A 202 -11.13 -48.86 -35.57
CA LEU A 202 -11.15 -50.23 -35.05
C LEU A 202 -12.10 -51.13 -35.86
N GLU A 203 -13.27 -50.63 -36.25
CA GLU A 203 -14.21 -51.34 -37.11
C GLU A 203 -13.61 -51.63 -38.49
N ALA A 204 -12.94 -50.65 -39.10
CA ALA A 204 -12.25 -50.83 -40.36
C ALA A 204 -11.13 -51.88 -40.27
N GLU A 205 -10.37 -51.90 -39.17
CA GLU A 205 -9.34 -52.91 -38.94
C GLU A 205 -9.93 -54.31 -38.75
N ILE A 206 -11.03 -54.43 -38.01
CA ILE A 206 -11.75 -55.70 -37.84
C ILE A 206 -12.26 -56.21 -39.20
N LEU A 207 -12.81 -55.34 -40.05
CA LEU A 207 -13.27 -55.72 -41.38
C LEU A 207 -12.12 -56.18 -42.28
N ARG A 208 -10.98 -55.48 -42.24
CA ARG A 208 -9.76 -55.89 -42.96
C ARG A 208 -9.31 -57.28 -42.52
N LEU A 209 -9.21 -57.51 -41.21
CA LEU A 209 -8.79 -58.80 -40.64
C LEU A 209 -9.78 -59.92 -40.99
N HIS A 210 -11.09 -59.66 -41.01
CA HIS A 210 -12.08 -60.63 -41.48
C HIS A 210 -11.89 -60.98 -42.95
N HIS A 211 -11.60 -59.99 -43.80
CA HIS A 211 -11.34 -60.23 -45.22
C HIS A 211 -10.06 -61.07 -45.44
N GLU A 212 -8.98 -60.74 -44.71
CA GLU A 212 -7.74 -61.52 -44.73
C GLU A 212 -7.95 -62.95 -44.25
N LEU A 213 -8.72 -63.14 -43.17
CA LEU A 213 -9.05 -64.45 -42.64
C LEU A 213 -9.88 -65.27 -43.63
N HIS A 214 -10.86 -64.66 -44.30
CA HIS A 214 -11.60 -65.32 -45.38
C HIS A 214 -10.71 -65.69 -46.56
N GLY A 215 -9.77 -64.82 -46.95
CA GLY A 215 -8.78 -65.12 -47.98
C GLY A 215 -7.88 -66.31 -47.62
N LEU A 216 -7.39 -66.36 -46.37
CA LEU A 216 -6.60 -67.48 -45.85
C LEU A 216 -7.40 -68.78 -45.77
N GLN A 217 -8.68 -68.71 -45.39
CA GLN A 217 -9.57 -69.87 -45.41
C GLN A 217 -9.78 -70.40 -46.82
N ALA A 218 -10.02 -69.53 -47.81
CA ALA A 218 -10.15 -69.91 -49.20
C ALA A 218 -8.87 -70.59 -49.72
N MET A 219 -7.71 -69.99 -49.45
CA MET A 219 -6.41 -70.57 -49.79
C MET A 219 -6.20 -71.94 -49.12
N ASN A 220 -6.57 -72.10 -47.86
CA ASN A 220 -6.49 -73.39 -47.16
C ASN A 220 -7.43 -74.43 -47.78
N THR A 221 -8.66 -74.06 -48.15
CA THR A 221 -9.58 -74.99 -48.84
C THR A 221 -9.05 -75.41 -50.20
N GLU A 222 -8.43 -74.50 -50.96
CA GLU A 222 -7.77 -74.81 -52.22
C GLU A 222 -6.54 -75.69 -52.02
N ALA A 223 -5.71 -75.42 -51.01
CA ALA A 223 -4.57 -76.25 -50.63
C ALA A 223 -5.02 -77.67 -50.21
N GLN A 224 -6.14 -77.80 -49.51
CA GLN A 224 -6.72 -79.11 -49.16
C GLN A 224 -7.24 -79.84 -50.41
N ALA A 225 -7.98 -79.16 -51.27
CA ALA A 225 -8.50 -79.73 -52.51
C ALA A 225 -7.37 -80.19 -53.45
N THR A 226 -6.32 -79.39 -53.62
CA THR A 226 -5.14 -79.75 -54.43
C THR A 226 -4.39 -80.93 -53.82
N ARG A 227 -4.22 -80.97 -52.50
CA ARG A 227 -3.63 -82.12 -51.80
C ARG A 227 -4.45 -83.40 -51.99
N ASP A 228 -5.77 -83.31 -51.88
CA ASP A 228 -6.65 -84.48 -52.01
C ASP A 228 -6.70 -84.97 -53.46
N ALA A 229 -6.75 -84.05 -54.45
CA ALA A 229 -6.61 -84.40 -55.86
C ALA A 229 -5.26 -85.06 -56.18
N ALA A 230 -4.16 -84.58 -55.62
CA ALA A 230 -2.85 -85.20 -55.77
C ALA A 230 -2.80 -86.61 -55.15
N LYS A 231 -3.45 -86.83 -53.99
CA LYS A 231 -3.57 -88.16 -53.38
C LYS A 231 -4.41 -89.11 -54.23
N GLU A 232 -5.54 -88.65 -54.78
CA GLU A 232 -6.37 -89.45 -55.69
C GLU A 232 -5.60 -89.83 -56.96
N GLN A 233 -4.88 -88.88 -57.57
CA GLN A 233 -4.02 -89.17 -58.72
C GLN A 233 -2.91 -90.18 -58.39
N LEU A 234 -2.29 -90.06 -57.21
CA LEU A 234 -1.29 -91.02 -56.74
C LEU A 234 -1.92 -92.42 -56.58
N GLN A 235 -3.09 -92.54 -55.95
CA GLN A 235 -3.79 -93.81 -55.79
C GLN A 235 -4.12 -94.46 -57.14
N LEU A 236 -4.63 -93.69 -58.10
CA LEU A 236 -4.91 -94.19 -59.45
C LEU A 236 -3.65 -94.69 -60.17
N GLN A 237 -2.52 -93.99 -60.00
CA GLN A 237 -1.23 -94.43 -60.55
C GLN A 237 -0.72 -95.68 -59.85
N GLU A 238 -0.82 -95.76 -58.53
CA GLU A 238 -0.47 -96.96 -57.75
C GLU A 238 -1.30 -98.17 -58.20
N ASP A 239 -2.63 -98.03 -58.31
CA ASP A 239 -3.53 -99.08 -58.81
C ASP A 239 -3.18 -99.51 -60.25
N SER A 240 -2.86 -98.56 -61.12
CA SER A 240 -2.39 -98.86 -62.47
C SER A 240 -1.08 -99.66 -62.44
N VAL A 241 -0.13 -99.29 -61.59
CA VAL A 241 1.14 -100.00 -61.44
C VAL A 241 0.91 -101.40 -60.86
N TYR A 242 -0.01 -101.56 -59.90
CA TYR A 242 -0.38 -102.87 -59.36
C TYR A 242 -1.01 -103.77 -60.44
N ARG A 243 -1.95 -103.24 -61.24
CA ARG A 243 -2.56 -103.99 -62.36
C ARG A 243 -1.51 -104.37 -63.41
N ASP A 244 -0.63 -103.45 -63.77
CA ASP A 244 0.46 -103.72 -64.71
C ASP A 244 1.41 -104.79 -64.18
N ARG A 245 1.79 -104.73 -62.90
CA ARG A 245 2.60 -105.76 -62.24
C ARG A 245 1.89 -107.12 -62.28
N TYR A 246 0.61 -107.16 -61.92
CA TYR A 246 -0.19 -108.38 -61.95
C TYR A 246 -0.27 -108.99 -63.36
N MET A 247 -0.53 -108.17 -64.39
CA MET A 247 -0.57 -108.64 -65.78
C MET A 247 0.80 -109.11 -66.28
N ARG A 248 1.89 -108.45 -65.86
CA ARG A 248 3.26 -108.87 -66.16
C ARG A 248 3.60 -110.19 -65.47
N GLU A 249 3.24 -110.36 -64.21
CA GLU A 249 3.42 -111.61 -63.46
C GLU A 249 2.65 -112.76 -64.11
N LEU A 250 1.37 -112.54 -64.48
CA LEU A 250 0.57 -113.54 -65.17
C LEU A 250 1.25 -113.98 -66.48
N LYS A 251 1.62 -113.04 -67.35
CA LYS A 251 2.35 -113.32 -68.59
C LYS A 251 3.69 -114.02 -68.34
N LEU A 252 4.44 -113.62 -67.31
CA LEU A 252 5.68 -114.29 -66.92
C LEU A 252 5.42 -115.74 -66.49
N THR A 253 4.36 -116.01 -65.74
CA THR A 253 4.00 -117.38 -65.35
C THR A 253 3.57 -118.24 -66.56
N GLU A 254 2.81 -117.68 -67.50
CA GLU A 254 2.43 -118.36 -68.74
C GLU A 254 3.65 -118.70 -69.59
N LEU A 255 4.57 -117.74 -69.79
CA LEU A 255 5.81 -117.97 -70.52
C LEU A 255 6.73 -118.98 -69.81
N LYS A 256 6.79 -118.97 -68.47
CA LYS A 256 7.49 -119.99 -67.69
C LYS A 256 6.90 -121.38 -67.91
N LYS A 257 5.58 -121.53 -67.86
CA LYS A 257 4.90 -122.81 -68.15
C LYS A 257 5.19 -123.30 -69.56
N GLN A 258 5.07 -122.43 -70.57
CA GLN A 258 5.40 -122.79 -71.96
C GLN A 258 6.88 -123.18 -72.11
N ALA A 259 7.78 -122.48 -71.42
CA ALA A 259 9.21 -122.82 -71.42
C ALA A 259 9.47 -124.16 -70.71
N GLU A 260 8.80 -124.44 -69.59
CA GLU A 260 8.85 -125.72 -68.88
C GLU A 260 8.27 -126.86 -69.73
N GLU A 261 7.16 -126.64 -70.43
CA GLU A 261 6.57 -127.61 -71.36
C GLU A 261 7.51 -127.91 -72.52
N ARG A 262 8.13 -126.88 -73.13
CA ARG A 262 9.16 -127.06 -74.17
C ARG A 262 10.39 -127.77 -73.63
N ARG A 263 10.84 -127.46 -72.42
CA ARG A 263 11.93 -128.18 -71.74
C ARG A 263 11.55 -129.64 -71.52
N ALA A 264 10.35 -129.93 -71.04
CA ALA A 264 9.88 -131.31 -70.84
C ALA A 264 9.72 -132.06 -72.18
N GLN A 265 9.31 -131.39 -73.26
CA GLN A 265 9.30 -131.96 -74.61
C GLN A 265 10.71 -132.23 -75.12
N ASN A 266 11.65 -131.30 -74.91
CA ASN A 266 13.06 -131.49 -75.25
C ASN A 266 13.70 -132.59 -74.40
N GLU A 267 13.44 -132.68 -73.10
CA GLU A 267 13.89 -133.79 -72.26
C GLU A 267 13.26 -135.13 -72.71
N ARG A 268 12.01 -135.14 -73.17
CA ARG A 268 11.39 -136.32 -73.79
C ARG A 268 12.04 -136.66 -75.14
N ALA A 269 12.42 -135.66 -75.93
CA ALA A 269 13.15 -135.83 -77.19
C ALA A 269 14.59 -136.30 -76.94
N GLU A 270 15.28 -135.78 -75.93
CA GLU A 270 16.59 -136.24 -75.46
C GLU A 270 16.51 -137.66 -74.90
N ARG A 271 15.47 -138.00 -74.13
CA ARG A 271 15.23 -139.38 -73.68
C ARG A 271 14.89 -140.35 -74.83
N ARG A 272 14.34 -139.85 -75.94
CA ARG A 272 14.17 -140.63 -77.18
C ARG A 272 15.49 -140.74 -77.95
N ALA A 273 16.26 -139.66 -78.05
CA ALA A 273 17.59 -139.63 -78.65
C ALA A 273 18.62 -140.47 -77.88
N LEU A 274 18.46 -140.66 -76.57
CA LEU A 274 19.31 -141.51 -75.74
C LEU A 274 19.05 -143.03 -75.91
N ARG A 275 17.99 -143.44 -76.64
CA ARG A 275 17.66 -144.85 -76.90
C ARG A 275 18.14 -145.39 -78.26
N GLU A 276 18.66 -144.54 -79.14
CA GLU A 276 19.54 -144.94 -80.25
C GLU A 276 20.97 -144.52 -79.90
N ARG A 277 21.78 -145.47 -79.42
CA ARG A 277 23.11 -145.17 -78.86
C ARG A 277 24.23 -145.50 -79.85
N LEU A 278 25.23 -144.61 -79.89
CA LEU A 278 26.70 -144.86 -80.01
C LEU A 278 27.29 -145.25 -81.40
N PRO A 279 28.62 -145.09 -81.62
CA PRO A 279 29.51 -143.94 -81.42
C PRO A 279 30.29 -143.57 -82.71
N LEU A 280 30.90 -142.37 -82.77
CA LEU A 280 32.22 -142.18 -83.41
C LEU A 280 32.83 -140.82 -82.99
N GLN A 281 34.11 -140.89 -82.64
CA GLN A 281 35.01 -139.81 -82.22
C GLN A 281 35.27 -138.81 -83.35
N THR A 282 35.47 -137.52 -83.05
CA THR A 282 36.80 -136.88 -82.90
C THR A 282 36.67 -135.37 -82.65
N GLU A 283 37.63 -134.86 -81.87
CA GLU A 283 37.86 -133.46 -81.49
C GLU A 283 38.33 -132.54 -82.64
N GLU A 284 38.31 -131.26 -82.29
CA GLU A 284 39.16 -130.15 -82.73
C GLU A 284 38.55 -129.02 -83.59
N LEU A 285 38.27 -127.93 -82.88
CA LEU A 285 38.79 -126.58 -83.08
C LEU A 285 38.36 -125.78 -84.33
N LEU A 286 37.61 -124.71 -84.01
CA LEU A 286 37.87 -123.32 -84.43
C LEU A 286 38.11 -123.07 -85.94
N SER A 287 37.09 -122.57 -86.64
CA SER A 287 37.32 -121.43 -87.56
C SER A 287 36.08 -120.81 -88.18
N ASN A 288 35.97 -119.50 -87.95
CA ASN A 288 35.91 -118.47 -88.98
C ASN A 288 34.80 -118.53 -90.04
N ALA A 289 33.82 -117.63 -89.85
CA ALA A 289 33.30 -116.82 -90.95
C ALA A 289 33.92 -115.40 -90.83
N GLN A 290 35.01 -115.15 -91.56
CA GLN A 290 35.63 -113.83 -91.68
C GLN A 290 35.34 -113.20 -93.04
N ARG A 291 34.86 -111.94 -92.99
CA ARG A 291 35.14 -110.78 -93.89
C ARG A 291 34.67 -110.89 -95.36
N SER A 292 34.28 -109.86 -96.09
CA SER A 292 34.41 -108.39 -96.02
C SER A 292 33.23 -107.75 -96.80
N LYS A 293 32.81 -106.49 -96.57
CA LYS A 293 33.34 -105.20 -97.08
C LYS A 293 32.86 -104.08 -96.12
N GLY A 294 33.68 -103.16 -95.59
CA GLY A 294 34.21 -101.95 -96.26
C GLY A 294 33.05 -101.00 -96.64
N THR A 295 32.82 -99.79 -96.11
CA THR A 295 33.69 -98.71 -95.57
C THR A 295 32.75 -97.65 -94.94
N GLY A 296 33.06 -97.08 -93.76
CA GLY A 296 32.28 -95.95 -93.22
C GLY A 296 32.41 -95.62 -91.72
N LEU A 297 33.10 -96.44 -90.92
CA LEU A 297 33.04 -96.36 -89.44
C LEU A 297 34.14 -95.53 -88.76
N ARG A 298 35.06 -94.88 -89.49
CA ARG A 298 36.15 -94.12 -88.86
C ARG A 298 35.75 -92.76 -88.30
N ALA A 299 34.68 -92.12 -88.81
CA ALA A 299 34.23 -90.81 -88.32
C ALA A 299 33.35 -90.90 -87.06
N LYS A 300 32.62 -92.01 -86.84
CA LYS A 300 31.77 -92.21 -85.66
C LYS A 300 32.54 -92.65 -84.42
N GLN A 301 33.64 -93.37 -84.60
CA GLN A 301 34.48 -93.85 -83.48
C GLN A 301 35.33 -92.73 -82.88
N LEU A 302 35.90 -91.84 -83.69
CA LEU A 302 36.69 -90.68 -83.21
C LEU A 302 35.83 -89.62 -82.51
N LEU A 303 34.57 -89.43 -82.93
CA LEU A 303 33.66 -88.52 -82.23
C LEU A 303 33.19 -89.10 -80.89
N GLY A 304 32.90 -90.41 -80.83
CA GLY A 304 32.49 -91.10 -79.60
C GLY A 304 33.58 -91.10 -78.53
N THR A 305 34.83 -91.43 -78.90
CA THR A 305 35.96 -91.46 -77.96
C THR A 305 36.32 -90.07 -77.45
N ALA A 306 36.28 -89.04 -78.30
CA ALA A 306 36.53 -87.67 -77.88
C ALA A 306 35.44 -87.14 -76.92
N THR A 307 34.16 -87.49 -77.16
CA THR A 307 33.06 -87.14 -76.25
C THR A 307 33.09 -87.92 -74.94
N GLU A 308 33.55 -89.17 -74.93
CA GLU A 308 33.73 -89.96 -73.70
C GLU A 308 34.89 -89.46 -72.84
N GLU A 309 36.04 -89.14 -73.44
CA GLU A 309 37.19 -88.59 -72.71
C GLU A 309 36.91 -87.23 -72.07
N THR A 310 36.14 -86.38 -72.76
CA THR A 310 35.69 -85.10 -72.19
C THR A 310 34.66 -85.28 -71.08
N PHE A 311 33.78 -86.28 -71.19
CA PHE A 311 32.83 -86.62 -70.12
C PHE A 311 33.50 -87.23 -68.89
N GLU A 312 34.52 -88.07 -69.06
CA GLU A 312 35.29 -88.62 -67.94
C GLU A 312 36.06 -87.52 -67.20
N LYS A 313 36.64 -86.54 -67.92
CA LYS A 313 37.28 -85.39 -67.29
C LYS A 313 36.30 -84.57 -66.45
N ILE A 314 35.08 -84.34 -66.95
CA ILE A 314 34.03 -83.63 -66.21
C ILE A 314 33.58 -84.45 -65.00
N LYS A 315 33.41 -85.76 -65.16
CA LYS A 315 33.04 -86.70 -64.09
C LYS A 315 34.06 -86.69 -62.95
N VAL A 316 35.35 -86.67 -63.28
CA VAL A 316 36.46 -86.59 -62.31
C VAL A 316 36.51 -85.20 -61.65
N ALA A 317 36.36 -84.11 -62.42
CA ALA A 317 36.40 -82.75 -61.89
C ALA A 317 35.20 -82.41 -60.97
N THR A 318 34.04 -83.01 -61.24
CA THR A 318 32.82 -82.84 -60.42
C THR A 318 32.68 -83.87 -59.30
N GLY A 319 33.55 -84.89 -59.25
CA GLY A 319 33.58 -85.92 -58.20
C GLY A 319 32.38 -86.87 -58.20
N VAL A 320 31.72 -87.06 -59.33
CA VAL A 320 30.42 -87.76 -59.41
C VAL A 320 30.57 -89.15 -60.05
N THR A 321 29.84 -90.16 -59.58
CA THR A 321 30.03 -91.56 -60.03
C THR A 321 29.26 -91.92 -61.30
N ASN A 322 28.22 -91.16 -61.67
CA ASN A 322 27.34 -91.43 -62.80
C ASN A 322 27.13 -90.18 -63.67
N SER A 323 27.16 -90.33 -65.00
CA SER A 323 27.01 -89.24 -65.97
C SER A 323 25.68 -88.49 -65.85
N ARG A 324 24.60 -89.17 -65.41
CA ARG A 324 23.29 -88.53 -65.16
C ARG A 324 23.27 -87.66 -63.90
N GLU A 325 24.12 -87.94 -62.93
CA GLU A 325 24.17 -87.18 -61.67
C GLU A 325 24.95 -85.86 -61.86
N VAL A 326 25.94 -85.83 -62.75
CA VAL A 326 26.60 -84.60 -63.21
C VAL A 326 25.57 -83.61 -63.76
N VAL A 327 24.67 -84.07 -64.64
CA VAL A 327 23.62 -83.23 -65.23
C VAL A 327 22.64 -82.72 -64.17
N ARG A 328 22.21 -83.55 -63.21
CA ARG A 328 21.34 -83.09 -62.11
C ARG A 328 21.98 -82.04 -61.23
N ARG A 329 23.26 -82.22 -60.83
CA ARG A 329 23.96 -81.24 -60.00
C ARG A 329 24.19 -79.93 -60.75
N PHE A 330 24.46 -80.00 -62.05
CA PHE A 330 24.60 -78.80 -62.89
C PHE A 330 23.28 -78.04 -63.03
N LEU A 331 22.16 -78.75 -63.20
CA LEU A 331 20.83 -78.13 -63.22
C LEU A 331 20.47 -77.53 -61.86
N ALA A 332 20.66 -78.25 -60.76
CA ALA A 332 20.42 -77.72 -59.41
C ALA A 332 21.35 -76.54 -59.05
N GLN A 333 22.59 -76.55 -59.55
CA GLN A 333 23.52 -75.44 -59.42
C GLN A 333 23.06 -74.23 -60.25
N GLY A 334 22.49 -74.47 -61.44
CA GLY A 334 21.84 -73.43 -62.24
C GLY A 334 20.63 -72.81 -61.52
N ASP A 335 19.77 -73.64 -60.92
CA ASP A 335 18.60 -73.17 -60.18
C ASP A 335 19.01 -72.37 -58.93
N THR A 336 20.01 -72.84 -58.17
CA THR A 336 20.54 -72.11 -57.01
C THR A 336 21.27 -70.83 -57.40
N PHE A 337 21.98 -70.80 -58.53
CA PHE A 337 22.57 -69.59 -59.07
C PHE A 337 21.50 -68.56 -59.44
N GLN A 338 20.44 -68.96 -60.14
CA GLN A 338 19.32 -68.07 -60.49
C GLN A 338 18.62 -67.53 -59.23
N GLN A 339 18.45 -68.37 -58.20
CA GLN A 339 17.84 -67.94 -56.94
C GLN A 339 18.74 -66.95 -56.18
N LEU A 340 20.05 -67.16 -56.17
CA LEU A 340 21.01 -66.22 -55.60
C LEU A 340 21.05 -64.91 -56.39
N GLU A 341 20.99 -64.97 -57.72
CA GLU A 341 20.95 -63.79 -58.60
C GLU A 341 19.67 -62.97 -58.33
N GLN A 342 18.52 -63.62 -58.19
CA GLN A 342 17.27 -62.97 -57.79
C GLN A 342 17.34 -62.36 -56.39
N LEU A 343 17.96 -63.03 -55.42
CA LEU A 343 18.16 -62.47 -54.09
C LEU A 343 19.13 -61.30 -54.11
N THR A 344 20.17 -61.33 -54.95
CA THR A 344 21.07 -60.19 -55.10
C THR A 344 20.36 -59.00 -55.73
N THR A 345 19.57 -59.20 -56.78
CA THR A 345 18.82 -58.11 -57.42
C THR A 345 17.77 -57.53 -56.47
N GLN A 346 17.04 -58.38 -55.73
CA GLN A 346 16.08 -57.92 -54.71
C GLN A 346 16.73 -57.12 -53.59
N ASN A 347 17.92 -57.55 -53.12
CA ASN A 347 18.67 -56.80 -52.10
C ASN A 347 19.22 -55.47 -52.65
N GLU A 348 19.68 -55.44 -53.90
CA GLU A 348 20.11 -54.21 -54.57
C GLU A 348 18.95 -53.23 -54.73
N GLU A 349 17.78 -53.69 -55.17
CA GLU A 349 16.56 -52.87 -55.25
C GLU A 349 16.14 -52.36 -53.88
N ALA A 350 16.17 -53.20 -52.84
CA ALA A 350 15.84 -52.80 -51.48
C ALA A 350 16.84 -51.76 -50.93
N LEU A 351 18.14 -51.92 -51.21
CA LEU A 351 19.16 -50.95 -50.83
C LEU A 351 18.97 -49.59 -51.51
N VAL A 352 18.60 -49.58 -52.79
CA VAL A 352 18.29 -48.33 -53.50
C VAL A 352 17.07 -47.65 -52.88
N ARG A 353 15.98 -48.38 -52.63
CA ARG A 353 14.79 -47.83 -51.97
C ARG A 353 15.09 -47.27 -50.59
N LEU A 354 15.86 -47.99 -49.77
CA LEU A 354 16.23 -47.52 -48.44
C LEU A 354 17.12 -46.26 -48.48
N ARG A 355 17.98 -46.11 -49.50
CA ARG A 355 18.77 -44.88 -49.70
C ARG A 355 17.90 -43.71 -50.12
N GLU A 356 16.95 -43.93 -51.02
CA GLU A 356 15.98 -42.90 -51.42
C GLU A 356 15.10 -42.47 -50.23
N GLU A 357 14.66 -43.42 -49.40
CA GLU A 357 13.95 -43.15 -48.15
C GLU A 357 14.82 -42.38 -47.14
N GLU A 358 16.10 -42.74 -47.01
CA GLU A 358 17.04 -42.01 -46.15
C GLU A 358 17.23 -40.57 -46.63
N GLU A 359 17.42 -40.35 -47.93
CA GLU A 359 17.59 -39.02 -48.52
C GLU A 359 16.32 -38.17 -48.36
N THR A 360 15.14 -38.75 -48.56
CA THR A 360 13.87 -38.04 -48.38
C THR A 360 13.64 -37.66 -46.92
N LEU A 361 13.87 -38.57 -45.98
CA LEU A 361 13.77 -38.29 -44.53
C LEU A 361 14.80 -37.24 -44.08
N GLN A 362 16.02 -37.27 -44.61
CA GLN A 362 17.03 -36.24 -44.32
C GLN A 362 16.61 -34.87 -44.84
N ALA A 363 16.02 -34.78 -46.03
CA ALA A 363 15.51 -33.54 -46.58
C ALA A 363 14.33 -32.98 -45.76
N GLU A 364 13.41 -33.84 -45.32
CA GLU A 364 12.30 -33.46 -44.42
C GLU A 364 12.82 -32.96 -43.07
N LEU A 365 13.79 -33.64 -42.48
CA LEU A 365 14.42 -33.23 -41.23
C LEU A 365 15.07 -31.85 -41.36
N GLN A 366 15.84 -31.61 -42.42
CA GLN A 366 16.43 -30.30 -42.68
C GLN A 366 15.36 -29.22 -42.84
N GLY A 367 14.29 -29.50 -43.60
CA GLY A 367 13.15 -28.60 -43.73
C GLY A 367 12.48 -28.25 -42.41
N LEU A 368 12.32 -29.24 -41.52
CA LEU A 368 11.77 -29.05 -40.17
C LEU A 368 12.72 -28.24 -39.26
N ILE A 369 14.02 -28.48 -39.33
CA ILE A 369 15.02 -27.72 -38.56
C ILE A 369 14.98 -26.25 -38.96
N TYR A 370 15.10 -25.95 -40.25
CA TYR A 370 15.14 -24.56 -40.73
C TYR A 370 13.81 -23.84 -40.54
N SER A 371 12.67 -24.52 -40.73
CA SER A 371 11.36 -23.92 -40.48
C SER A 371 11.08 -23.72 -38.98
N GLY A 372 11.56 -24.62 -38.13
CA GLY A 372 11.51 -24.50 -36.67
C GLY A 372 12.34 -23.31 -36.18
N GLU A 373 13.58 -23.19 -36.63
CA GLU A 373 14.47 -22.07 -36.29
C GLU A 373 13.92 -20.72 -36.79
N ALA A 374 13.37 -20.67 -38.01
CA ALA A 374 12.72 -19.48 -38.55
C ALA A 374 11.49 -19.04 -37.73
N ARG A 375 10.69 -20.00 -37.25
CA ARG A 375 9.55 -19.71 -36.36
C ARG A 375 9.99 -19.21 -35.00
N VAL A 376 11.01 -19.83 -34.40
CA VAL A 376 11.53 -19.44 -33.08
C VAL A 376 12.16 -18.04 -33.14
N THR A 377 12.97 -17.77 -34.16
CA THR A 377 13.57 -16.44 -34.35
C THR A 377 12.54 -15.37 -34.68
N GLY A 378 11.51 -15.68 -35.48
CA GLY A 378 10.38 -14.79 -35.73
C GLY A 378 9.59 -14.48 -34.45
N ALA A 379 9.31 -15.49 -33.63
CA ALA A 379 8.63 -15.31 -32.35
C ALA A 379 9.47 -14.49 -31.36
N GLN A 380 10.79 -14.71 -31.30
CA GLN A 380 11.70 -13.93 -30.47
C GLN A 380 11.73 -12.45 -30.87
N ARG A 381 11.81 -12.14 -32.18
CA ARG A 381 11.75 -10.77 -32.69
C ARG A 381 10.43 -10.08 -32.34
N LEU A 382 9.30 -10.77 -32.52
CA LEU A 382 7.99 -10.23 -32.15
C LEU A 382 7.91 -9.94 -30.64
N LEU A 383 8.45 -10.83 -29.80
CA LEU A 383 8.51 -10.59 -28.36
C LEU A 383 9.39 -9.38 -28.00
N GLU A 384 10.50 -9.18 -28.70
CA GLU A 384 11.35 -8.00 -28.53
C GLU A 384 10.66 -6.71 -28.94
N GLU A 385 9.93 -6.71 -30.06
CA GLU A 385 9.11 -5.58 -30.52
C GLU A 385 8.00 -5.24 -29.51
N LEU A 386 7.26 -6.25 -29.03
CA LEU A 386 6.23 -6.06 -28.02
C LEU A 386 6.80 -5.53 -26.70
N ARG A 387 7.98 -6.01 -26.29
CA ARG A 387 8.70 -5.47 -25.12
C ARG A 387 9.15 -4.03 -25.34
N ALA A 388 9.59 -3.69 -26.55
CA ALA A 388 9.95 -2.32 -26.90
C ALA A 388 8.73 -1.38 -26.86
N HIS A 389 7.60 -1.80 -27.41
CA HIS A 389 6.34 -1.06 -27.33
C HIS A 389 5.88 -0.89 -25.88
N LEU A 390 5.93 -1.94 -25.06
CA LEU A 390 5.58 -1.84 -23.64
C LEU A 390 6.44 -0.79 -22.94
N ARG A 391 7.77 -0.81 -23.15
CA ARG A 391 8.67 0.19 -22.58
C ARG A 391 8.33 1.60 -23.04
N GLN A 392 8.01 1.79 -24.32
CA GLN A 392 7.60 3.09 -24.84
C GLN A 392 6.32 3.59 -24.16
N GLU A 393 5.28 2.75 -24.06
CA GLU A 393 4.03 3.10 -23.38
C GLU A 393 4.23 3.38 -21.89
N GLU A 394 5.10 2.64 -21.21
CA GLU A 394 5.49 2.91 -19.82
C GLU A 394 6.14 4.29 -19.68
N THR A 395 7.09 4.63 -20.56
CA THR A 395 7.72 5.96 -20.52
C THR A 395 6.73 7.09 -20.82
N GLN A 396 5.79 6.90 -21.76
CA GLN A 396 4.74 7.88 -22.06
C GLN A 396 3.80 8.05 -20.87
N ARG A 397 3.39 6.95 -20.24
CA ARG A 397 2.57 6.96 -19.02
C ARG A 397 3.26 7.73 -17.90
N ASP A 398 4.54 7.49 -17.67
CA ASP A 398 5.29 8.15 -16.60
C ASP A 398 5.50 9.63 -16.88
N ALA A 399 5.74 10.00 -18.15
CA ALA A 399 5.77 11.40 -18.56
C ALA A 399 4.41 12.09 -18.35
N ALA A 400 3.31 11.46 -18.74
CA ALA A 400 1.96 11.98 -18.55
C ALA A 400 1.60 12.13 -17.06
N LYS A 401 1.95 11.15 -16.23
CA LYS A 401 1.80 11.24 -14.75
C LYS A 401 2.61 12.41 -14.19
N GLY A 402 3.86 12.56 -14.60
CA GLY A 402 4.68 13.69 -14.18
C GLY A 402 4.11 15.05 -14.60
N GLN A 403 3.49 15.15 -15.77
CA GLN A 403 2.77 16.35 -16.20
C GLN A 403 1.51 16.60 -15.36
N LEU A 404 0.71 15.56 -15.10
CA LEU A 404 -0.47 15.64 -14.25
C LEU A 404 -0.12 16.10 -12.83
N ASP A 405 0.94 15.56 -12.23
CA ASP A 405 1.41 15.95 -10.90
C ASP A 405 1.83 17.42 -10.86
N LYS A 406 2.52 17.89 -11.90
CA LYS A 406 2.90 19.32 -12.03
C LYS A 406 1.67 20.22 -12.11
N VAL A 407 0.71 19.89 -12.97
CA VAL A 407 -0.55 20.65 -13.11
C VAL A 407 -1.32 20.64 -11.80
N THR A 408 -1.43 19.49 -11.14
CA THR A 408 -2.13 19.34 -9.86
C THR A 408 -1.50 20.21 -8.77
N ARG A 409 -0.16 20.25 -8.68
CA ARG A 409 0.55 21.13 -7.74
C ARG A 409 0.27 22.61 -8.03
N VAL A 410 0.33 23.02 -9.29
CA VAL A 410 0.04 24.41 -9.69
C VAL A 410 -1.41 24.77 -9.34
N LEU A 411 -2.37 23.89 -9.64
CA LEU A 411 -3.79 24.10 -9.31
C LEU A 411 -4.03 24.18 -7.80
N LEU A 412 -3.33 23.39 -7.00
CA LEU A 412 -3.45 23.43 -5.54
C LEU A 412 -2.91 24.74 -4.96
N VAL A 413 -1.77 25.23 -5.47
CA VAL A 413 -1.23 26.55 -5.10
C VAL A 413 -2.18 27.67 -5.55
N ALA A 414 -2.72 27.59 -6.77
CA ALA A 414 -3.69 28.55 -7.26
C ALA A 414 -4.96 28.56 -6.40
N LYS A 415 -5.54 27.39 -6.08
CA LYS A 415 -6.68 27.25 -5.17
C LYS A 415 -6.41 27.91 -3.82
N ALA A 416 -5.28 27.61 -3.18
CA ALA A 416 -4.92 28.22 -1.91
C ALA A 416 -4.76 29.76 -2.02
N GLY A 417 -4.20 30.24 -3.13
CA GLY A 417 -4.09 31.67 -3.44
C GLY A 417 -5.45 32.36 -3.56
N VAL A 418 -6.40 31.73 -4.25
CA VAL A 418 -7.79 32.21 -4.39
C VAL A 418 -8.51 32.21 -3.05
N GLU A 419 -8.43 31.12 -2.27
CA GLU A 419 -9.04 31.04 -0.94
C GLU A 419 -8.50 32.12 0.01
N HIS A 420 -7.21 32.41 -0.08
CA HIS A 420 -6.59 33.49 0.70
C HIS A 420 -7.06 34.88 0.24
N LEU A 421 -7.18 35.14 -1.07
CA LEU A 421 -7.75 36.37 -1.58
C LEU A 421 -9.22 36.53 -1.14
N ALA A 422 -10.02 35.47 -1.24
CA ALA A 422 -11.40 35.46 -0.78
C ALA A 422 -11.53 35.77 0.70
N SER A 423 -10.65 35.19 1.52
CA SER A 423 -10.59 35.45 2.97
C SER A 423 -10.32 36.94 3.28
N LYS A 424 -9.48 37.62 2.48
CA LYS A 424 -9.20 39.05 2.66
C LYS A 424 -10.38 39.94 2.30
N VAL A 425 -11.15 39.54 1.31
CA VAL A 425 -12.25 40.33 0.73
C VAL A 425 -13.61 39.96 1.35
N GLN A 426 -13.65 38.98 2.26
CA GLN A 426 -14.87 38.43 2.87
C GLN A 426 -15.79 39.48 3.54
N HIS A 427 -15.23 40.61 4.00
CA HIS A 427 -15.96 41.65 4.72
C HIS A 427 -16.73 42.61 3.81
N ILE A 428 -16.44 42.59 2.50
CA ILE A 428 -17.12 43.41 1.50
C ILE A 428 -18.41 42.70 1.09
N ARG A 429 -19.55 43.36 1.37
CA ARG A 429 -20.88 42.84 1.03
C ARG A 429 -21.24 43.26 -0.38
N LEU A 430 -21.70 42.32 -1.19
CA LEU A 430 -22.31 42.61 -2.49
C LEU A 430 -23.81 42.83 -2.28
N GLU A 431 -24.34 43.97 -2.71
CA GLU A 431 -25.77 44.32 -2.56
C GLU A 431 -26.60 43.88 -3.78
N SER A 432 -25.93 43.66 -4.91
CA SER A 432 -26.50 43.16 -6.17
C SER A 432 -25.44 42.38 -6.95
N GLY A 433 -25.84 41.28 -7.61
CA GLY A 433 -24.93 40.39 -8.35
C GLY A 433 -25.27 38.92 -8.20
N ARG A 434 -24.61 38.05 -8.99
CA ARG A 434 -24.84 36.58 -8.97
C ARG A 434 -24.39 35.96 -7.65
N PHE A 435 -23.43 36.58 -6.96
CA PHE A 435 -22.85 36.09 -5.70
C PHE A 435 -23.26 36.93 -4.48
N ALA A 436 -24.34 37.71 -4.56
CA ALA A 436 -24.90 38.46 -3.43
C ALA A 436 -25.61 37.56 -2.38
N GLY A 437 -25.71 36.26 -2.65
CA GLY A 437 -26.35 35.24 -1.82
C GLY A 437 -25.39 34.40 -0.97
N ALA A 438 -25.71 33.12 -0.79
CA ALA A 438 -24.91 32.18 0.01
C ALA A 438 -23.51 31.94 -0.61
N PRO A 439 -22.48 31.69 0.23
CA PRO A 439 -21.13 31.42 -0.27
C PRO A 439 -21.11 30.16 -1.17
N PRO A 440 -20.20 30.10 -2.16
CA PRO A 440 -20.10 28.98 -3.08
C PRO A 440 -19.84 27.67 -2.34
N ASP A 441 -20.47 26.59 -2.81
CA ASP A 441 -20.41 25.28 -2.17
C ASP A 441 -19.01 24.67 -2.34
N LYS A 442 -18.37 24.35 -1.22
CA LYS A 442 -17.02 23.76 -1.17
C LYS A 442 -16.94 22.37 -1.81
N ALA A 443 -18.08 21.69 -1.95
CA ALA A 443 -18.16 20.37 -2.57
C ALA A 443 -18.32 20.40 -4.09
N ALA A 444 -18.62 21.56 -4.69
CA ALA A 444 -18.80 21.68 -6.13
C ALA A 444 -17.46 21.58 -6.87
N SER A 445 -17.47 20.93 -8.04
CA SER A 445 -16.29 20.86 -8.94
C SER A 445 -15.82 22.26 -9.35
N ASP A 446 -16.74 23.20 -9.45
CA ASP A 446 -16.48 24.56 -9.93
C ASP A 446 -16.17 25.55 -8.79
N TYR A 447 -16.06 25.08 -7.54
CA TYR A 447 -15.87 25.89 -6.34
C TYR A 447 -14.79 26.96 -6.48
N VAL A 448 -13.61 26.61 -7.01
CA VAL A 448 -12.49 27.56 -7.14
C VAL A 448 -12.78 28.64 -8.18
N LEU A 449 -13.50 28.31 -9.25
CA LEU A 449 -13.87 29.25 -10.30
C LEU A 449 -14.99 30.19 -9.82
N GLU A 450 -15.96 29.67 -9.09
CA GLU A 450 -17.02 30.47 -8.48
C GLU A 450 -16.47 31.40 -7.40
N LEU A 451 -15.55 30.90 -6.56
CA LEU A 451 -14.86 31.70 -5.55
C LEU A 451 -14.00 32.81 -6.21
N LEU A 452 -13.31 32.50 -7.30
CA LEU A 452 -12.58 33.48 -8.11
C LEU A 452 -13.51 34.59 -8.62
N ALA A 453 -14.62 34.22 -9.26
CA ALA A 453 -15.59 35.17 -9.80
C ALA A 453 -16.21 36.06 -8.69
N GLU A 454 -16.54 35.48 -7.53
CA GLU A 454 -17.01 36.24 -6.37
C GLU A 454 -15.95 37.23 -5.87
N THR A 455 -14.69 36.81 -5.79
CA THR A 455 -13.60 37.71 -5.38
C THR A 455 -13.38 38.84 -6.38
N GLU A 456 -13.51 38.56 -7.67
CA GLU A 456 -13.39 39.55 -8.73
C GLU A 456 -14.51 40.61 -8.63
N GLU A 457 -15.78 40.20 -8.49
CA GLU A 457 -16.91 41.13 -8.33
C GLU A 457 -16.73 42.04 -7.11
N LYS A 458 -16.28 41.48 -5.97
CA LYS A 458 -16.00 42.27 -4.76
C LYS A 458 -14.84 43.24 -4.94
N LEU A 459 -13.76 42.83 -5.60
CA LEU A 459 -12.62 43.69 -5.89
C LEU A 459 -12.98 44.80 -6.88
N LEU A 460 -13.79 44.51 -7.90
CA LEU A 460 -14.29 45.51 -8.84
C LEU A 460 -15.19 46.54 -8.16
N ARG A 461 -16.03 46.12 -7.21
CA ARG A 461 -16.81 47.05 -6.38
C ARG A 461 -15.91 47.98 -5.58
N VAL A 462 -14.90 47.44 -4.90
CA VAL A 462 -13.92 48.25 -4.16
C VAL A 462 -13.17 49.21 -5.08
N LEU A 463 -12.78 48.78 -6.27
CA LEU A 463 -12.12 49.64 -7.25
C LEU A 463 -13.03 50.79 -7.72
N ALA A 464 -14.34 50.54 -7.90
CA ALA A 464 -15.32 51.58 -8.23
C ALA A 464 -15.58 52.54 -7.06
N GLU A 465 -15.62 52.05 -5.81
CA GLU A 465 -15.75 52.91 -4.63
C GLU A 465 -14.49 53.77 -4.39
N LEU A 466 -13.32 53.25 -4.77
CA LEU A 466 -12.04 53.95 -4.65
C LEU A 466 -11.70 54.83 -5.86
N SER A 467 -12.36 54.68 -7.01
CA SER A 467 -12.06 55.47 -8.22
C SER A 467 -12.41 56.95 -8.04
N ASP A 468 -13.35 57.26 -7.15
CA ASP A 468 -13.80 58.62 -6.86
C ASP A 468 -12.96 59.31 -5.76
N GLN A 469 -11.96 58.63 -5.19
CA GLN A 469 -11.16 59.11 -4.06
C GLN A 469 -9.65 59.15 -4.40
N ASP A 470 -8.95 60.20 -3.95
CA ASP A 470 -7.51 60.33 -4.20
C ASP A 470 -6.71 59.33 -3.32
N GLN A 471 -6.15 58.30 -3.96
CA GLN A 471 -5.51 57.16 -3.31
C GLN A 471 -4.34 57.59 -2.39
N ARG A 472 -3.65 58.68 -2.72
CA ARG A 472 -2.52 59.19 -1.93
C ARG A 472 -2.97 59.83 -0.62
N GLU A 473 -4.13 60.49 -0.62
CA GLU A 473 -4.70 61.06 0.59
C GLU A 473 -5.31 60.00 1.50
N LEU A 474 -5.96 58.98 0.95
CA LEU A 474 -6.46 57.82 1.70
C LEU A 474 -5.34 57.07 2.42
N LEU A 475 -4.24 56.77 1.72
CA LEU A 475 -3.09 56.09 2.32
C LEU A 475 -2.46 56.95 3.42
N ARG A 476 -2.43 58.28 3.25
CA ARG A 476 -1.97 59.22 4.28
C ARG A 476 -2.89 59.22 5.51
N LYS A 477 -4.21 59.22 5.32
CA LYS A 477 -5.22 59.11 6.40
C LYS A 477 -5.15 57.77 7.13
N ILE A 478 -4.84 56.68 6.44
CA ILE A 478 -4.63 55.37 7.08
C ILE A 478 -3.38 55.39 7.99
N THR A 479 -2.35 56.16 7.64
CA THR A 479 -1.14 56.34 8.46
C THR A 479 -1.29 57.37 9.59
N GLU A 480 -2.40 58.13 9.63
CA GLU A 480 -2.67 59.09 10.69
C GLU A 480 -3.06 58.37 11.99
N GLU A 481 -2.44 58.74 13.12
CA GLU A 481 -2.64 58.10 14.44
C GLU A 481 -4.11 58.13 14.89
N GLU A 482 -4.88 59.14 14.48
CA GLU A 482 -6.30 59.31 14.80
C GLU A 482 -7.18 58.23 14.15
N PHE A 483 -6.79 57.72 12.98
CA PHE A 483 -7.49 56.62 12.32
C PHE A 483 -7.25 55.30 13.07
N HIS A 484 -6.02 55.06 13.52
CA HIS A 484 -5.69 53.91 14.37
C HIS A 484 -6.38 53.97 15.74
N ALA A 485 -6.45 55.15 16.37
CA ALA A 485 -7.18 55.34 17.63
C ALA A 485 -8.69 55.11 17.49
N ASN A 486 -9.30 55.56 16.38
CA ASN A 486 -10.71 55.29 16.08
C ASN A 486 -10.98 53.80 15.80
N LEU A 487 -10.05 53.10 15.15
CA LEU A 487 -10.14 51.65 14.97
C LEU A 487 -9.96 50.91 16.30
N GLU A 488 -9.06 51.37 17.17
CA GLU A 488 -8.88 50.81 18.52
C GLU A 488 -10.14 50.97 19.40
N GLY A 489 -10.83 52.09 19.28
CA GLY A 489 -12.09 52.35 19.98
C GLY A 489 -13.28 51.49 19.52
N ARG A 490 -13.21 50.89 18.32
CA ARG A 490 -14.27 50.02 17.76
C ARG A 490 -13.99 48.52 17.91
N LEU A 491 -12.98 48.14 18.68
CA LEU A 491 -12.65 46.72 18.88
C LEU A 491 -13.64 46.04 19.85
N PRO A 492 -14.06 44.78 19.60
CA PRO A 492 -14.92 44.03 20.51
C PRO A 492 -14.31 43.86 21.90
N SER A 493 -15.14 43.78 22.94
CA SER A 493 -14.70 43.70 24.35
C SER A 493 -13.82 42.47 24.68
N ALA A 494 -13.82 41.44 23.83
CA ALA A 494 -13.02 40.22 23.96
C ALA A 494 -11.70 40.26 23.15
N ASN A 495 -11.12 41.44 22.94
CA ASN A 495 -9.90 41.56 22.14
C ASN A 495 -8.64 41.21 22.95
N VAL A 496 -7.82 40.28 22.44
CA VAL A 496 -6.63 39.72 23.11
C VAL A 496 -5.32 40.35 22.59
N ARG A 497 -5.39 41.48 21.88
CA ARG A 497 -4.19 42.17 21.39
C ARG A 497 -3.35 42.73 22.56
N VAL A 498 -2.08 42.34 22.59
CA VAL A 498 -1.08 42.85 23.54
C VAL A 498 -0.79 44.31 23.21
N LYS A 499 -1.11 45.24 24.13
CA LYS A 499 -0.71 46.65 23.99
C LYS A 499 0.81 46.75 24.14
N LEU A 500 1.51 47.07 23.07
CA LEU A 500 2.92 47.40 23.13
C LEU A 500 3.07 48.78 23.80
N PRO A 501 4.01 48.97 24.74
CA PRO A 501 4.24 50.28 25.34
C PRO A 501 4.63 51.28 24.25
N VAL A 502 3.80 52.31 24.05
CA VAL A 502 4.15 53.45 23.21
C VAL A 502 5.37 54.10 23.85
N ALA A 503 6.49 54.16 23.12
CA ALA A 503 7.70 54.81 23.60
C ALA A 503 7.36 56.26 23.96
N GLN A 504 7.28 56.57 25.25
CA GLN A 504 7.22 57.93 25.74
C GLN A 504 8.46 58.65 25.18
N LYS A 505 8.23 59.72 24.42
CA LYS A 505 9.28 60.66 24.04
C LYS A 505 10.02 61.04 25.32
N GLN A 506 11.33 60.81 25.36
CA GLN A 506 12.17 61.22 26.47
C GLN A 506 11.96 62.70 26.73
N ASP A 507 11.40 63.03 27.89
CA ASP A 507 11.45 64.38 28.42
C ASP A 507 12.91 64.76 28.60
N MET A 508 13.33 65.71 27.78
CA MET A 508 14.64 66.34 27.79
C MET A 508 14.72 67.27 28.99
N TYR A 509 14.92 66.73 30.20
CA TYR A 509 15.39 67.52 31.33
C TYR A 509 16.55 66.81 32.02
N TYR A 510 17.72 67.41 31.82
CA TYR A 510 19.01 67.05 32.35
C TYR A 510 19.10 67.03 33.88
N GLY A 511 20.08 66.26 34.37
CA GLY A 511 20.60 66.27 35.74
C GLY A 511 20.95 64.85 36.16
N GLU A 512 21.97 64.23 35.58
CA GLU A 512 23.35 64.20 36.11
C GLU A 512 23.45 63.50 37.48
N TRP A 513 24.47 62.66 37.63
CA TRP A 513 24.99 61.96 38.82
C TRP A 513 24.86 60.43 38.81
N GLY A 514 26.02 59.79 38.68
CA GLY A 514 26.23 58.40 39.11
C GLY A 514 27.00 57.52 38.14
N GLY A 515 28.27 57.86 37.87
CA GLY A 515 29.20 56.95 37.20
C GLY A 515 29.58 55.75 38.07
N GLY A 516 29.66 54.57 37.46
CA GLY A 516 30.20 53.34 38.04
C GLY A 516 30.14 52.21 37.00
N PRO A 517 31.19 51.37 36.84
CA PRO A 517 31.70 51.04 35.52
C PRO A 517 31.13 49.76 34.89
N SER A 518 31.23 49.77 33.56
CA SER A 518 31.03 48.66 32.63
C SER A 518 31.79 47.38 33.01
N ARG A 519 31.11 46.24 32.94
CA ARG A 519 31.73 44.92 32.73
C ARG A 519 31.07 44.29 31.51
N LEU A 520 31.69 44.53 30.35
CA LEU A 520 31.57 43.69 29.18
C LEU A 520 32.52 42.51 29.40
N GLU A 521 31.98 41.30 29.51
CA GLU A 521 32.73 40.09 29.18
C GLU A 521 32.03 39.36 28.04
N GLU A 522 32.74 39.35 26.92
CA GLU A 522 32.55 38.48 25.78
C GLU A 522 32.80 37.02 26.20
N ALA A 523 31.97 36.09 25.73
CA ALA A 523 32.43 34.71 25.48
C ALA A 523 31.50 33.94 24.52
N LYS A 524 31.80 34.09 23.22
CA LYS A 524 31.92 33.03 22.22
C LYS A 524 31.05 31.76 22.37
N VAL A 525 30.13 31.68 21.41
CA VAL A 525 29.70 30.47 20.69
C VAL A 525 30.86 29.46 20.50
N ARG A 526 30.65 28.21 20.92
CA ARG A 526 31.32 27.05 20.33
C ARG A 526 30.31 25.90 20.20
N VAL A 527 29.87 25.72 18.95
CA VAL A 527 29.10 24.57 18.48
C VAL A 527 30.02 23.34 18.53
N GLY A 528 29.65 22.32 19.29
CA GLY A 528 30.35 21.06 19.39
C GLY A 528 29.46 19.92 18.91
N TRP A 529 29.72 19.47 17.69
CA TRP A 529 29.17 18.24 17.13
C TRP A 529 29.57 17.04 18.00
N GLY A 530 28.59 16.19 18.33
CA GLY A 530 28.80 14.94 19.03
C GLY A 530 28.04 13.82 18.32
N ALA A 531 28.67 13.24 17.31
CA ALA A 531 28.26 11.99 16.69
C ALA A 531 28.20 10.89 17.76
N ARG A 532 27.11 10.10 17.76
CA ARG A 532 27.00 8.90 18.59
C ARG A 532 26.67 7.73 17.68
N TRP A 533 27.71 6.95 17.37
CA TRP A 533 27.61 5.58 16.88
C TRP A 533 27.59 4.64 18.09
N ARG A 534 26.46 3.96 18.28
CA ARG A 534 26.36 2.50 18.48
C ARG A 534 24.89 2.10 18.53
#